data_AF-A0A3R9RG43-F1
#
_entry.id   AF-A0A3R9RG43-F1
#
_cell.length_a   1.000
_cell.length_b   1.000
_cell.length_c   1.000
_cell.angle_alpha   90.00
_cell.angle_beta   90.00
_cell.angle_gamma   90.00
#
_symmetry.space_group_name_H-M   'P 1'
#
loop_
_entity.id
_entity.type
_entity.pdbx_description
1 polymer ?
#
loop_
_entity_poly.entity_id
_entity_poly.type
_entity_poly.pdbx_seq_one_letter_code
_entity_poly.pdbx_strand_id
1 'polypeptide(L)'
;MYTGSDVFKELTQADFNNNSLSNLFGHGFIKGRKSSLGCSAKGMAWSMSSANIYEWMKWCESLYEKINDKNIPDNFFIRNMLEPFNVKDLSSLNIIIVTPIDLLTKTINLNSLKADIAGNRLSFEYYDVKLIKHDKEELFFYIELYFVEGNSCRFDFLYNLVNGFSLMDKHMNGLSLFVEDGYIESLPKKLELVAWTSMFEVISLNEKSGYKAKYEYSLESDKVLELDWEGVDINKESWKYGDVNNSVQGKIINYLIENNTPNVLFYDDGSNELADLIGFWIDEESRKIIMRLYHCKYAIGAKSSIGAINELVQQTLSTCDKLSDPIKALRHLKVRENNTFKKINKSRFVLGTMADLDAIIKKYRMYEVETEIVLVQPSLDYSELTSRVNSVLGQLACIIKKTLHADLYFIIR
;
A
#
# COMPACT_ATOMS: atom_id res chain seq x y z
N MET A 1 -29.77 14.47 -12.04
CA MET A 1 -28.93 13.59 -11.21
C MET A 1 -27.57 13.61 -11.86
N TYR A 2 -26.62 14.37 -11.30
CA TYR A 2 -25.26 14.41 -11.80
C TYR A 2 -24.48 13.30 -11.10
N THR A 3 -23.79 12.46 -11.86
CA THR A 3 -22.96 11.35 -11.33
C THR A 3 -21.61 11.40 -12.01
N GLY A 4 -20.53 11.45 -11.23
CA GLY A 4 -19.15 11.51 -11.70
C GLY A 4 -18.22 12.08 -10.63
N SER A 5 -16.91 11.96 -10.83
CA SER A 5 -15.87 12.49 -9.91
C SER A 5 -15.74 14.01 -9.93
N ASP A 6 -16.31 14.69 -10.94
CA ASP A 6 -16.12 16.13 -11.16
C ASP A 6 -17.45 16.87 -11.41
N VAL A 7 -18.47 16.53 -10.63
CA VAL A 7 -19.80 17.20 -10.68
C VAL A 7 -19.67 18.70 -10.39
N PHE A 8 -18.66 19.10 -9.61
CA PHE A 8 -18.42 20.49 -9.21
C PHE A 8 -18.23 21.47 -10.37
N LYS A 9 -17.70 21.02 -11.53
CA LYS A 9 -17.48 21.87 -12.70
C LYS A 9 -18.75 22.21 -13.48
N GLU A 10 -19.80 21.40 -13.34
CA GLU A 10 -21.09 21.63 -14.00
C GLU A 10 -22.11 22.36 -13.11
N LEU A 11 -21.78 22.58 -11.85
CA LEU A 11 -22.65 23.27 -10.90
C LEU A 11 -22.48 24.79 -11.02
N THR A 12 -23.56 25.49 -11.32
CA THR A 12 -23.59 26.96 -11.28
C THR A 12 -23.75 27.45 -9.85
N GLN A 13 -23.47 28.73 -9.61
CA GLN A 13 -23.67 29.34 -8.29
C GLN A 13 -25.14 29.33 -7.83
N ALA A 14 -26.09 29.22 -8.76
CA ALA A 14 -27.50 29.00 -8.48
C ALA A 14 -27.80 27.57 -8.02
N ASP A 15 -27.07 26.57 -8.51
CA ASP A 15 -27.22 25.17 -8.12
C ASP A 15 -26.73 24.93 -6.68
N PHE A 16 -25.66 25.60 -6.24
CA PHE A 16 -25.19 25.52 -4.85
C PHE A 16 -26.15 26.17 -3.84
N ASN A 17 -26.84 27.23 -4.24
CA ASN A 17 -27.78 27.94 -3.36
C ASN A 17 -29.13 27.22 -3.23
N ASN A 18 -29.51 26.38 -4.22
CA ASN A 18 -30.83 25.73 -4.26
C ASN A 18 -30.81 24.20 -4.11
N ASN A 19 -29.65 23.54 -4.12
CA ASN A 19 -29.57 22.09 -3.98
C ASN A 19 -28.99 21.67 -2.64
N SER A 20 -29.76 20.90 -1.87
CA SER A 20 -29.26 20.12 -0.74
C SER A 20 -28.84 18.73 -1.22
N LEU A 21 -27.75 18.19 -0.66
CA LEU A 21 -27.39 16.77 -0.82
C LEU A 21 -28.59 15.89 -0.47
N SER A 22 -29.18 15.25 -1.49
CA SER A 22 -30.38 14.42 -1.33
C SER A 22 -30.05 13.01 -0.84
N ASN A 23 -28.83 12.54 -1.09
CA ASN A 23 -28.33 11.24 -0.71
C ASN A 23 -26.87 11.35 -0.27
N LEU A 24 -26.49 10.56 0.73
CA LEU A 24 -25.11 10.32 1.13
C LEU A 24 -24.84 8.83 1.02
N PHE A 25 -23.72 8.45 0.41
CA PHE A 25 -23.32 7.07 0.26
C PHE A 25 -21.86 6.90 0.64
N GLY A 26 -21.57 5.87 1.43
CA GLY A 26 -20.23 5.58 1.91
C GLY A 26 -19.91 4.09 1.87
N HIS A 27 -18.62 3.80 1.70
CA HIS A 27 -18.05 2.48 1.87
C HIS A 27 -17.08 2.51 3.05
N GLY A 28 -17.01 1.41 3.77
CA GLY A 28 -16.11 1.27 4.90
C GLY A 28 -16.13 -0.16 5.43
N PHE A 29 -15.85 -0.31 6.72
CA PHE A 29 -15.73 -1.60 7.36
C PHE A 29 -16.48 -1.60 8.69
N ILE A 30 -17.17 -2.70 8.99
CA ILE A 30 -17.83 -2.94 10.28
C ILE A 30 -17.27 -4.25 10.81
N LYS A 31 -16.59 -4.21 11.96
CA LYS A 31 -15.95 -5.39 12.59
C LYS A 31 -15.05 -6.15 11.59
N GLY A 32 -14.19 -5.41 10.88
CA GLY A 32 -13.24 -5.97 9.90
C GLY A 32 -13.85 -6.43 8.57
N ARG A 33 -15.18 -6.35 8.39
CA ARG A 33 -15.85 -6.75 7.14
C ARG A 33 -16.25 -5.54 6.32
N LYS A 34 -16.00 -5.59 5.00
CA LYS A 34 -16.40 -4.54 4.06
C LYS A 34 -17.91 -4.34 4.13
N SER A 35 -18.33 -3.09 4.29
CA SER A 35 -19.71 -2.67 4.39
C SER A 35 -19.92 -1.42 3.56
N SER A 36 -21.15 -1.24 3.09
CA SER A 36 -21.60 0.00 2.46
C SER A 36 -22.85 0.49 3.16
N LEU A 37 -23.03 1.81 3.22
CA LEU A 37 -24.24 2.41 3.75
C LEU A 37 -24.58 3.66 2.94
N GLY A 38 -25.80 3.67 2.44
CA GLY A 38 -26.45 4.84 1.89
C GLY A 38 -27.55 5.34 2.80
N CYS A 39 -27.74 6.66 2.80
CA CYS A 39 -28.92 7.27 3.37
C CYS A 39 -29.42 8.41 2.47
N SER A 40 -30.73 8.65 2.49
CA SER A 40 -31.36 9.78 1.82
C SER A 40 -31.82 10.81 2.84
N ALA A 41 -31.96 12.05 2.40
CA ALA A 41 -32.58 13.13 3.18
C ALA A 41 -34.02 12.80 3.59
N LYS A 42 -34.68 11.84 2.94
CA LYS A 42 -36.02 11.34 3.28
C LYS A 42 -36.01 10.17 4.27
N GLY A 43 -34.85 9.83 4.84
CA GLY A 43 -34.73 8.79 5.87
C GLY A 43 -34.71 7.35 5.34
N MET A 44 -34.47 7.14 4.04
CA MET A 44 -34.24 5.80 3.53
C MET A 44 -32.77 5.42 3.72
N ALA A 45 -32.49 4.21 4.21
CA ALA A 45 -31.16 3.65 4.28
C ALA A 45 -31.04 2.41 3.38
N TRP A 46 -29.88 2.21 2.75
CA TRP A 46 -29.62 1.06 1.88
C TRP A 46 -28.15 0.60 1.93
N SER A 47 -27.87 -0.59 1.42
CA SER A 47 -26.52 -1.15 1.26
C SER A 47 -26.42 -1.85 -0.10
N MET A 48 -25.22 -1.89 -0.67
CA MET A 48 -24.89 -2.66 -1.88
C MET A 48 -24.60 -4.15 -1.59
N SER A 49 -24.64 -4.57 -0.33
CA SER A 49 -24.47 -5.97 0.06
C SER A 49 -25.68 -6.83 -0.32
N SER A 50 -25.44 -8.06 -0.78
CA SER A 50 -26.46 -9.11 -0.84
C SER A 50 -26.65 -9.72 0.56
N ALA A 51 -27.89 -10.08 0.90
CA ALA A 51 -28.24 -10.66 2.19
C ALA A 51 -29.41 -11.64 2.04
N ASN A 52 -29.40 -12.71 2.84
CA ASN A 52 -30.62 -13.49 3.08
C ASN A 52 -31.53 -12.77 4.11
N ILE A 53 -32.75 -13.27 4.33
CA ILE A 53 -33.73 -12.62 5.22
C ILE A 53 -33.18 -12.42 6.63
N TYR A 54 -32.48 -13.41 7.19
CA TYR A 54 -31.92 -13.33 8.53
C TYR A 54 -30.82 -12.26 8.63
N GLU A 55 -29.91 -12.22 7.64
CA GLU A 55 -28.87 -11.20 7.55
C GLU A 55 -29.45 -9.79 7.36
N TRP A 56 -30.51 -9.66 6.56
CA TRP A 56 -31.20 -8.39 6.36
C TRP A 56 -31.86 -7.88 7.65
N MET A 57 -32.51 -8.76 8.41
CA MET A 57 -33.07 -8.42 9.73
C MET A 57 -31.97 -7.94 10.70
N LYS A 58 -30.85 -8.67 10.78
CA LYS A 58 -29.69 -8.28 11.62
C LYS A 58 -29.10 -6.93 11.20
N TRP A 59 -29.06 -6.65 9.91
CA TRP A 59 -28.62 -5.34 9.41
C TRP A 59 -29.58 -4.23 9.84
N CYS A 60 -30.89 -4.43 9.73
CA CYS A 60 -31.91 -3.47 10.18
C CYS A 60 -31.82 -3.21 11.70
N GLU A 61 -31.66 -4.25 12.52
CA GLU A 61 -31.42 -4.13 13.97
C GLU A 61 -30.17 -3.28 14.25
N SER A 62 -29.07 -3.52 13.54
CA SER A 62 -27.83 -2.76 13.73
C SER A 62 -27.96 -1.28 13.33
N LEU A 63 -28.82 -0.96 12.35
CA LEU A 63 -29.11 0.43 11.99
C LEU A 63 -29.99 1.09 13.05
N TYR A 64 -31.00 0.39 13.55
CA TYR A 64 -31.86 0.87 14.62
C TYR A 64 -31.05 1.21 15.89
N GLU A 65 -30.11 0.34 16.29
CA GLU A 65 -29.22 0.59 17.42
C GLU A 65 -28.40 1.88 17.22
N LYS A 66 -27.77 2.05 16.05
CA LYS A 66 -26.96 3.24 15.74
C LYS A 66 -27.77 4.52 15.66
N ILE A 67 -28.95 4.48 15.03
CA ILE A 67 -29.79 5.68 14.86
C ILE A 67 -30.31 6.16 16.22
N ASN A 68 -30.57 5.25 17.16
CA ASN A 68 -31.11 5.60 18.48
C ASN A 68 -30.02 5.78 19.55
N ASP A 69 -28.75 5.56 19.24
CA ASP A 69 -27.64 5.77 20.17
C ASP A 69 -27.30 7.26 20.27
N LYS A 70 -27.85 7.91 21.30
CA LYS A 70 -27.60 9.33 21.61
C LYS A 70 -26.16 9.63 22.04
N ASN A 71 -25.33 8.61 22.26
CA ASN A 71 -23.93 8.80 22.62
C ASN A 71 -23.04 8.98 21.39
N ILE A 72 -23.54 8.71 20.17
CA ILE A 72 -22.78 8.94 18.92
C ILE A 72 -22.74 10.46 18.65
N PRO A 73 -21.56 11.10 18.65
CA PRO A 73 -21.47 12.53 18.39
C PRO A 73 -21.76 12.84 16.92
N ASP A 74 -22.60 13.85 16.65
CA ASP A 74 -22.97 14.30 15.30
C ASP A 74 -21.76 14.67 14.41
N ASN A 75 -20.65 15.08 15.03
CA ASN A 75 -19.43 15.50 14.35
C ASN A 75 -18.31 14.44 14.34
N PHE A 76 -18.59 13.21 14.79
CA PHE A 76 -17.56 12.18 14.92
C PHE A 76 -16.90 11.85 13.57
N PHE A 77 -17.65 11.87 12.48
CA PHE A 77 -17.12 11.61 11.14
C PHE A 77 -16.13 12.70 10.68
N ILE A 78 -16.33 13.95 11.07
CA ILE A 78 -15.47 15.09 10.72
C ILE A 78 -14.09 14.95 11.39
N ARG A 79 -14.02 14.29 12.56
CA ARG A 79 -12.76 14.08 13.28
C ARG A 79 -11.77 13.22 12.49
N ASN A 80 -12.22 12.43 11.53
CA ASN A 80 -11.34 11.57 10.74
C ASN A 80 -11.22 12.01 9.27
N MET A 81 -11.75 13.18 8.91
CA MET A 81 -11.61 13.76 7.57
C MET A 81 -10.25 14.43 7.41
N LEU A 82 -9.69 14.32 6.21
CA LEU A 82 -8.50 15.07 5.82
C LEU A 82 -8.88 16.53 5.55
N GLU A 83 -8.01 17.45 5.93
CA GLU A 83 -8.14 18.87 5.63
C GLU A 83 -7.59 19.15 4.22
N PRO A 84 -8.41 19.66 3.28
CA PRO A 84 -7.94 19.99 1.96
C PRO A 84 -7.11 21.28 1.97
N PHE A 85 -6.08 21.36 1.12
CA PHE A 85 -5.30 22.55 0.85
C PHE A 85 -4.95 22.68 -0.64
N ASN A 86 -4.72 23.91 -1.09
CA ASN A 86 -4.34 24.17 -2.48
C ASN A 86 -2.84 23.94 -2.69
N VAL A 87 -2.49 23.15 -3.70
CA VAL A 87 -1.09 22.91 -4.07
C VAL A 87 -0.62 24.01 -5.02
N LYS A 88 0.34 24.82 -4.55
CA LYS A 88 0.94 25.91 -5.34
C LYS A 88 2.40 25.67 -5.72
N ASP A 89 3.10 24.85 -4.93
CA ASP A 89 4.53 24.62 -5.05
C ASP A 89 4.86 23.20 -4.58
N LEU A 90 5.10 22.30 -5.53
CA LEU A 90 5.47 20.89 -5.29
C LEU A 90 6.89 20.75 -4.72
N SER A 91 7.78 21.71 -4.96
CA SER A 91 9.16 21.67 -4.43
C SER A 91 9.18 21.86 -2.92
N SER A 92 8.25 22.66 -2.40
CA SER A 92 8.12 22.92 -0.96
C SER A 92 7.61 21.72 -0.15
N LEU A 93 6.99 20.73 -0.81
CA LEU A 93 6.27 19.63 -0.16
C LEU A 93 7.11 18.37 0.02
N ASN A 94 8.38 18.36 -0.42
CA ASN A 94 9.30 17.22 -0.29
C ASN A 94 8.63 15.85 -0.55
N ILE A 95 8.29 15.62 -1.82
CA ILE A 95 7.56 14.42 -2.26
C ILE A 95 8.48 13.22 -2.16
N ILE A 96 8.02 12.18 -1.46
CA ILE A 96 8.78 10.96 -1.20
C ILE A 96 8.42 9.83 -2.17
N ILE A 97 7.15 9.72 -2.58
CA ILE A 97 6.71 8.68 -3.52
C ILE A 97 5.48 9.13 -4.28
N VAL A 98 5.35 8.65 -5.52
CA VAL A 98 4.13 8.72 -6.31
C VAL A 98 3.54 7.33 -6.40
N THR A 99 2.31 7.15 -5.94
CA THR A 99 1.59 5.88 -5.96
C THR A 99 0.24 6.08 -6.62
N PRO A 100 -0.42 5.04 -7.13
CA PRO A 100 -1.81 5.14 -7.51
C PRO A 100 -2.76 5.28 -6.31
N ILE A 101 -3.89 5.98 -6.50
CA ILE A 101 -4.96 6.19 -5.50
C ILE A 101 -5.82 4.94 -5.35
N ASP A 102 -6.20 4.40 -6.50
CA ASP A 102 -6.90 3.14 -6.63
C ASP A 102 -5.98 2.27 -7.46
N LEU A 103 -5.70 1.06 -6.95
CA LEU A 103 -5.38 -0.13 -7.72
C LEU A 103 -5.35 0.18 -9.22
N LEU A 104 -4.18 0.48 -9.81
CA LEU A 104 -4.11 0.63 -11.28
C LEU A 104 -4.75 -0.60 -11.96
N THR A 105 -4.80 -1.73 -11.26
CA THR A 105 -5.49 -2.95 -11.66
C THR A 105 -7.01 -2.84 -11.83
N LYS A 106 -7.74 -1.90 -11.20
CA LYS A 106 -9.19 -1.70 -11.42
C LYS A 106 -9.48 -0.75 -12.57
N THR A 107 -8.84 0.42 -12.60
CA THR A 107 -9.11 1.46 -13.62
C THR A 107 -8.45 1.12 -14.97
N ILE A 108 -7.28 0.48 -14.95
CA ILE A 108 -6.48 0.17 -16.14
C ILE A 108 -6.48 -1.34 -16.48
N ASN A 109 -7.20 -2.18 -15.72
CA ASN A 109 -7.23 -3.65 -15.87
C ASN A 109 -5.86 -4.22 -16.29
N LEU A 110 -4.80 -3.80 -15.58
CA LEU A 110 -3.42 -4.19 -15.90
C LEU A 110 -3.24 -5.71 -15.94
N ASN A 111 -4.08 -6.47 -15.24
CA ASN A 111 -4.08 -7.93 -15.26
C ASN A 111 -4.48 -8.53 -16.62
N SER A 112 -5.20 -7.79 -17.45
CA SER A 112 -5.49 -8.18 -18.84
C SER A 112 -4.35 -7.86 -19.81
N LEU A 113 -3.38 -7.04 -19.39
CA LEU A 113 -2.27 -6.62 -20.22
C LEU A 113 -1.41 -7.83 -20.62
N LYS A 114 -1.13 -7.93 -21.91
CA LYS A 114 -0.20 -8.90 -22.48
C LYS A 114 0.82 -8.17 -23.31
N ALA A 115 2.01 -8.76 -23.42
CA ALA A 115 3.01 -8.32 -24.36
C ALA A 115 3.34 -9.45 -25.34
N ASP A 116 3.93 -9.10 -26.48
CA ASP A 116 4.57 -10.01 -27.42
C ASP A 116 6.05 -9.66 -27.51
N ILE A 117 6.90 -10.68 -27.53
CA ILE A 117 8.28 -10.55 -27.97
C ILE A 117 8.60 -11.70 -28.94
N ALA A 118 8.93 -11.35 -30.18
CA ALA A 118 9.26 -12.32 -31.23
C ALA A 118 8.22 -13.46 -31.39
N GLY A 119 6.92 -13.15 -31.24
CA GLY A 119 5.82 -14.12 -31.34
C GLY A 119 5.51 -14.90 -30.05
N ASN A 120 6.24 -14.64 -28.96
CA ASN A 120 5.95 -15.21 -27.65
C ASN A 120 5.08 -14.26 -26.82
N ARG A 121 3.89 -14.74 -26.44
CA ARG A 121 2.96 -13.98 -25.62
C ARG A 121 3.38 -14.01 -24.15
N LEU A 122 3.72 -12.84 -23.62
CA LEU A 122 4.10 -12.65 -22.23
C LEU A 122 2.91 -12.17 -21.40
N SER A 123 2.80 -12.71 -20.19
CA SER A 123 1.84 -12.24 -19.20
C SER A 123 2.43 -11.12 -18.35
N PHE A 124 1.61 -10.10 -18.08
CA PHE A 124 1.94 -9.05 -17.13
C PHE A 124 2.15 -9.63 -15.73
N GLU A 125 3.23 -9.24 -15.06
CA GLU A 125 3.53 -9.63 -13.69
C GLU A 125 3.24 -8.48 -12.72
N TYR A 126 3.86 -7.32 -12.88
CA TYR A 126 3.69 -6.19 -11.96
C TYR A 126 4.13 -4.88 -12.61
N TYR A 127 3.86 -3.76 -11.94
CA TYR A 127 4.39 -2.46 -12.32
C TYR A 127 5.14 -1.84 -11.15
N ASP A 128 5.95 -0.84 -11.47
CA ASP A 128 6.57 0.04 -10.49
C ASP A 128 6.43 1.49 -10.95
N VAL A 129 6.26 2.41 -10.00
CA VAL A 129 6.18 3.85 -10.26
C VAL A 129 7.35 4.52 -9.56
N LYS A 130 8.25 5.13 -10.32
CA LYS A 130 9.43 5.78 -9.76
C LYS A 130 9.44 7.26 -10.05
N LEU A 131 9.49 8.05 -8.98
CA LEU A 131 9.76 9.47 -9.04
C LEU A 131 11.23 9.68 -9.43
N ILE A 132 11.48 10.46 -10.48
CA ILE A 132 12.82 10.82 -10.95
C ILE A 132 13.27 12.12 -10.28
N LYS A 133 12.42 13.15 -10.38
CA LYS A 133 12.64 14.46 -9.77
C LYS A 133 11.33 15.23 -9.65
N HIS A 134 11.34 16.23 -8.78
CA HIS A 134 10.28 17.21 -8.68
C HIS A 134 10.88 18.62 -8.74
N ASP A 135 10.11 19.54 -9.29
CA ASP A 135 10.38 20.98 -9.29
C ASP A 135 9.13 21.69 -8.74
N LYS A 136 9.10 23.02 -8.80
CA LYS A 136 8.03 23.86 -8.27
C LYS A 136 6.65 23.47 -8.81
N GLU A 137 6.52 23.20 -10.09
CA GLU A 137 5.23 22.93 -10.74
C GLU A 137 5.18 21.56 -11.43
N GLU A 138 6.28 20.81 -11.41
CA GLU A 138 6.46 19.63 -12.26
C GLU A 138 6.95 18.41 -11.47
N LEU A 139 6.41 17.23 -11.80
CA LEU A 139 6.95 15.93 -11.39
C LEU A 139 7.36 15.15 -12.62
N PHE A 140 8.56 14.61 -12.58
CA PHE A 140 9.07 13.67 -13.57
C PHE A 140 9.10 12.30 -12.92
N PHE A 141 8.37 11.36 -13.49
CA PHE A 141 8.31 9.99 -12.98
C PHE A 141 8.16 9.03 -14.15
N TYR A 142 8.38 7.75 -13.89
CA TYR A 142 8.14 6.72 -14.88
C TYR A 142 7.32 5.57 -14.30
N ILE A 143 6.57 4.91 -15.17
CA ILE A 143 5.90 3.65 -14.85
C ILE A 143 6.59 2.55 -15.64
N GLU A 144 7.15 1.58 -14.94
CA GLU A 144 7.75 0.40 -15.54
C GLU A 144 6.82 -0.79 -15.39
N LEU A 145 6.52 -1.46 -16.50
CA LEU A 145 5.69 -2.65 -16.56
C LEU A 145 6.57 -3.86 -16.78
N TYR A 146 6.43 -4.85 -15.90
CA TYR A 146 7.20 -6.08 -15.92
C TYR A 146 6.32 -7.24 -16.37
N PHE A 147 6.92 -8.10 -17.19
CA PHE A 147 6.34 -9.29 -17.77
C PHE A 147 7.20 -10.50 -17.42
N VAL A 148 6.62 -11.68 -17.61
CA VAL A 148 7.32 -12.95 -17.37
C VAL A 148 8.69 -13.01 -18.06
N GLU A 149 9.59 -13.78 -17.47
CA GLU A 149 10.98 -13.97 -17.93
C GLU A 149 11.86 -12.71 -17.83
N GLY A 150 11.43 -11.72 -17.03
CA GLY A 150 12.22 -10.53 -16.74
C GLY A 150 12.18 -9.47 -17.85
N ASN A 151 11.23 -9.58 -18.77
CA ASN A 151 10.99 -8.57 -19.79
C ASN A 151 10.28 -7.36 -19.18
N SER A 152 10.67 -6.15 -19.57
CA SER A 152 9.99 -4.93 -19.12
C SER A 152 9.86 -3.89 -20.21
N CYS A 153 8.87 -3.02 -20.09
CA CYS A 153 8.79 -1.76 -20.82
C CYS A 153 8.55 -0.60 -19.85
N ARG A 154 8.93 0.60 -20.25
CA ARG A 154 8.88 1.80 -19.41
C ARG A 154 8.20 2.95 -20.14
N PHE A 155 7.37 3.69 -19.41
CA PHE A 155 6.66 4.89 -19.87
C PHE A 155 7.08 6.07 -19.00
N ASP A 156 7.63 7.11 -19.63
CA ASP A 156 8.08 8.32 -18.95
C ASP A 156 7.00 9.38 -18.96
N PHE A 157 6.70 9.96 -17.80
CA PHE A 157 5.64 10.94 -17.62
C PHE A 157 6.16 12.25 -17.04
N LEU A 158 5.56 13.34 -17.52
CA LEU A 158 5.61 14.66 -16.91
C LEU A 158 4.23 14.97 -16.34
N TYR A 159 4.16 15.26 -15.05
CA TYR A 159 3.00 15.91 -14.45
C TYR A 159 3.30 17.40 -14.28
N ASN A 160 2.39 18.26 -14.70
CA ASN A 160 2.42 19.69 -14.44
C ASN A 160 1.15 20.11 -13.68
N LEU A 161 1.27 20.95 -12.64
CA LEU A 161 0.13 21.40 -11.82
C LEU A 161 -1.02 21.99 -12.66
N VAL A 162 -0.70 22.72 -13.74
CA VAL A 162 -1.69 23.35 -14.61
C VAL A 162 -2.20 22.39 -15.67
N ASN A 163 -1.30 21.67 -16.34
CA ASN A 163 -1.65 20.88 -17.53
C ASN A 163 -1.97 19.41 -17.25
N GLY A 164 -1.74 18.93 -16.02
CA GLY A 164 -1.91 17.52 -15.66
C GLY A 164 -0.80 16.63 -16.24
N PHE A 165 -1.14 15.38 -16.51
CA PHE A 165 -0.18 14.38 -17.01
C PHE A 165 0.06 14.47 -18.51
N SER A 166 1.31 14.28 -18.91
CA SER A 166 1.75 14.11 -20.30
C SER A 166 2.70 12.91 -20.39
N LEU A 167 2.51 12.08 -21.40
CA LEU A 167 3.44 11.01 -21.73
C LEU A 167 4.59 11.59 -22.57
N MET A 168 5.82 11.42 -22.09
CA MET A 168 7.03 12.02 -22.67
C MET A 168 7.76 11.05 -23.59
N ASP A 169 7.97 9.80 -23.14
CA ASP A 169 8.70 8.78 -23.91
C ASP A 169 8.22 7.36 -23.58
N LYS A 170 8.56 6.40 -24.46
CA LYS A 170 8.23 4.97 -24.35
C LYS A 170 9.47 4.13 -24.66
N HIS A 171 9.94 3.36 -23.68
CA HIS A 171 11.01 2.38 -23.86
C HIS A 171 10.42 0.98 -23.86
N MET A 172 10.22 0.44 -25.06
CA MET A 172 9.51 -0.84 -25.22
C MET A 172 10.41 -2.08 -25.11
N ASN A 173 11.75 -1.93 -25.20
CA ASN A 173 12.70 -3.04 -25.14
C ASN A 173 12.37 -4.23 -26.07
N GLY A 174 11.82 -3.93 -27.27
CA GLY A 174 11.40 -4.95 -28.24
C GLY A 174 10.01 -5.56 -27.99
N LEU A 175 9.32 -5.16 -26.92
CA LEU A 175 7.97 -5.60 -26.62
C LEU A 175 6.92 -4.87 -27.45
N SER A 176 5.90 -5.62 -27.88
CA SER A 176 4.65 -5.06 -28.41
C SER A 176 3.52 -5.33 -27.42
N LEU A 177 2.82 -4.31 -26.95
CA LEU A 177 1.72 -4.49 -25.99
C LEU A 177 0.40 -4.78 -26.70
N PHE A 178 -0.34 -5.77 -26.22
CA PHE A 178 -1.72 -6.04 -26.63
C PHE A 178 -2.67 -5.14 -25.83
N VAL A 179 -2.86 -3.94 -26.32
CA VAL A 179 -3.77 -2.93 -25.77
C VAL A 179 -4.66 -2.38 -26.88
N GLU A 180 -5.79 -1.80 -26.52
CA GLU A 180 -6.62 -1.06 -27.47
C GLU A 180 -5.82 0.09 -28.11
N ASP A 181 -6.10 0.39 -29.38
CA ASP A 181 -5.45 1.52 -30.05
C ASP A 181 -5.68 2.82 -29.26
N GLY A 182 -4.60 3.59 -29.07
CA GLY A 182 -4.66 4.83 -28.29
C GLY A 182 -4.69 4.62 -26.76
N TYR A 183 -4.66 3.38 -26.26
CA TYR A 183 -4.74 3.11 -24.83
C TYR A 183 -3.57 3.72 -24.06
N ILE A 184 -2.35 3.54 -24.56
CA ILE A 184 -1.12 4.06 -23.94
C ILE A 184 -1.14 5.58 -23.92
N GLU A 185 -1.58 6.19 -25.02
CA GLU A 185 -1.74 7.64 -25.17
C GLU A 185 -2.84 8.18 -24.24
N SER A 186 -3.82 7.36 -23.88
CA SER A 186 -4.88 7.70 -22.93
C SER A 186 -4.48 7.53 -21.47
N LEU A 187 -3.39 6.81 -21.16
CA LEU A 187 -2.92 6.57 -19.79
C LEU A 187 -2.81 7.87 -18.98
N PRO A 188 -2.19 8.97 -19.47
CA PRO A 188 -2.15 10.23 -18.73
C PRO A 188 -3.51 10.71 -18.20
N LYS A 189 -4.60 10.43 -18.91
CA LYS A 189 -5.97 10.83 -18.50
C LYS A 189 -6.64 9.82 -17.57
N LYS A 190 -6.15 8.57 -17.54
CA LYS A 190 -6.70 7.45 -16.77
C LYS A 190 -5.88 7.12 -15.51
N LEU A 191 -4.65 7.59 -15.43
CA LEU A 191 -3.78 7.41 -14.28
C LEU A 191 -4.33 8.23 -13.11
N GLU A 192 -4.80 7.56 -12.07
CA GLU A 192 -5.17 8.17 -10.80
C GLU A 192 -4.01 8.02 -9.83
N LEU A 193 -3.16 9.06 -9.75
CA LEU A 193 -1.95 9.03 -8.93
C LEU A 193 -2.02 10.05 -7.80
N VAL A 194 -1.43 9.68 -6.67
CA VAL A 194 -1.13 10.54 -5.54
C VAL A 194 0.37 10.67 -5.34
N ALA A 195 0.78 11.87 -4.95
CA ALA A 195 2.11 12.12 -4.41
C ALA A 195 2.02 12.21 -2.88
N TRP A 196 2.82 11.40 -2.19
CA TRP A 196 2.98 11.42 -0.74
C TRP A 196 4.16 12.32 -0.38
N THR A 197 3.98 13.17 0.61
CA THR A 197 5.03 14.04 1.13
C THR A 197 5.74 13.44 2.33
N SER A 198 6.90 13.98 2.67
CA SER A 198 7.61 13.62 3.91
C SER A 198 6.92 14.03 5.22
N MET A 199 5.76 14.67 5.14
CA MET A 199 4.88 15.03 6.25
C MET A 199 3.53 14.33 6.16
N PHE A 200 3.39 13.33 5.28
CA PHE A 200 2.17 12.54 5.06
C PHE A 200 0.96 13.33 4.53
N GLU A 201 1.20 14.50 3.94
CA GLU A 201 0.21 15.06 3.05
C GLU A 201 0.09 14.20 1.79
N VAL A 202 -1.14 14.04 1.33
CA VAL A 202 -1.48 13.34 0.10
C VAL A 202 -1.89 14.37 -0.92
N ILE A 203 -1.18 14.43 -2.04
CA ILE A 203 -1.52 15.30 -3.15
C ILE A 203 -2.21 14.45 -4.21
N SER A 204 -3.50 14.67 -4.42
CA SER A 204 -4.20 14.10 -5.58
C SER A 204 -3.71 14.84 -6.82
N LEU A 205 -2.91 14.17 -7.64
CA LEU A 205 -2.35 14.80 -8.85
C LEU A 205 -3.47 15.08 -9.85
N ASN A 206 -4.49 14.24 -9.90
CA ASN A 206 -5.66 14.38 -10.75
C ASN A 206 -6.55 15.56 -10.33
N GLU A 207 -6.86 15.67 -9.03
CA GLU A 207 -7.70 16.74 -8.50
C GLU A 207 -6.93 18.05 -8.28
N LYS A 208 -5.60 17.99 -8.28
CA LYS A 208 -4.68 19.11 -8.04
C LYS A 208 -4.86 19.75 -6.66
N SER A 209 -5.32 18.94 -5.71
CA SER A 209 -5.57 19.30 -4.32
C SER A 209 -4.69 18.46 -3.40
N GLY A 210 -4.27 19.07 -2.30
CA GLY A 210 -3.57 18.41 -1.22
C GLY A 210 -4.54 18.10 -0.09
N TYR A 211 -4.26 17.04 0.65
CA TYR A 211 -5.03 16.60 1.81
C TYR A 211 -4.06 16.30 2.94
N LYS A 212 -4.31 16.83 4.12
CA LYS A 212 -3.49 16.58 5.31
C LYS A 212 -4.33 16.09 6.48
N ALA A 213 -3.73 15.32 7.36
CA ALA A 213 -4.39 14.95 8.61
C ALA A 213 -4.65 16.20 9.46
N LYS A 214 -5.85 16.29 10.06
CA LYS A 214 -6.20 17.35 11.01
C LYS A 214 -5.58 17.14 12.40
N TYR A 215 -5.26 15.90 12.73
CA TYR A 215 -4.74 15.50 14.03
C TYR A 215 -3.36 14.88 13.89
N GLU A 216 -2.52 15.12 14.89
CA GLU A 216 -1.27 14.40 15.05
C GLU A 216 -1.58 12.99 15.55
N TYR A 217 -0.99 12.00 14.90
CA TYR A 217 -1.07 10.60 15.32
C TYR A 217 0.25 10.25 16.00
N SER A 218 0.21 9.55 17.12
CA SER A 218 1.43 9.07 17.77
C SER A 218 1.57 7.57 17.58
N LEU A 219 2.82 7.11 17.54
CA LEU A 219 3.15 5.71 17.63
C LEU A 219 2.69 5.15 18.98
N GLU A 220 1.80 4.16 18.94
CA GLU A 220 1.32 3.45 20.13
C GLU A 220 2.44 2.57 20.70
N SER A 221 2.71 2.68 22.00
CA SER A 221 3.84 1.99 22.64
C SER A 221 3.70 0.46 22.61
N ASP A 222 2.48 -0.07 22.60
CA ASP A 222 2.19 -1.50 22.50
C ASP A 222 2.41 -2.07 21.07
N LYS A 223 2.65 -1.20 20.09
CA LYS A 223 3.05 -1.56 18.72
C LYS A 223 4.57 -1.55 18.53
N VAL A 224 5.33 -1.32 19.59
CA VAL A 224 6.80 -1.22 19.56
C VAL A 224 7.42 -2.39 20.31
N LEU A 225 8.39 -3.03 19.67
CA LEU A 225 9.27 -4.03 20.26
C LEU A 225 10.70 -3.49 20.25
N GLU A 226 11.27 -3.28 21.42
CA GLU A 226 12.68 -2.94 21.58
C GLU A 226 13.51 -4.23 21.58
N LEU A 227 14.56 -4.27 20.77
CA LEU A 227 15.48 -5.40 20.69
C LEU A 227 16.90 -4.94 20.99
N ASP A 228 17.65 -5.79 21.70
CA ASP A 228 19.08 -5.61 21.83
C ASP A 228 19.80 -5.95 20.51
N TRP A 229 20.49 -4.96 19.96
CA TRP A 229 21.27 -5.05 18.73
C TRP A 229 22.76 -5.31 18.98
N GLU A 230 23.18 -5.67 20.20
CA GLU A 230 24.55 -6.07 20.50
C GLU A 230 25.01 -7.21 19.58
N GLY A 231 26.23 -7.10 19.06
CA GLY A 231 26.82 -8.05 18.11
C GLY A 231 26.31 -7.94 16.67
N VAL A 232 25.35 -7.07 16.38
CA VAL A 232 24.84 -6.80 15.02
C VAL A 232 25.58 -5.61 14.41
N ASP A 233 26.07 -5.77 13.18
CA ASP A 233 26.55 -4.65 12.38
C ASP A 233 25.35 -3.92 11.77
N ILE A 234 24.82 -2.95 12.49
CA ILE A 234 23.60 -2.21 12.12
C ILE A 234 23.73 -1.43 10.80
N ASN A 235 24.94 -1.23 10.27
CA ASN A 235 25.16 -0.63 8.95
C ASN A 235 24.99 -1.64 7.81
N LYS A 236 24.84 -2.93 8.11
CA LYS A 236 24.56 -4.00 7.15
C LYS A 236 23.10 -4.43 7.26
N GLU A 237 22.31 -4.06 6.25
CA GLU A 237 20.90 -4.48 6.16
C GLU A 237 20.79 -5.96 5.79
N SER A 238 21.46 -6.34 4.69
CA SER A 238 21.18 -7.58 3.96
C SER A 238 21.82 -8.82 4.59
N TRP A 239 21.04 -9.90 4.76
CA TRP A 239 21.49 -11.22 5.22
C TRP A 239 22.27 -12.00 4.14
N LYS A 240 22.04 -11.68 2.86
CA LYS A 240 22.71 -12.30 1.70
C LYS A 240 22.64 -13.82 1.69
N TYR A 241 21.46 -14.38 1.98
CA TYR A 241 21.23 -15.83 1.95
C TYR A 241 22.19 -16.63 2.86
N GLY A 242 22.45 -16.12 4.07
CA GLY A 242 23.29 -16.80 5.08
C GLY A 242 24.73 -16.34 5.14
N ASP A 243 25.19 -15.54 4.18
CA ASP A 243 26.60 -15.10 4.13
C ASP A 243 26.91 -13.99 5.16
N VAL A 244 25.90 -13.26 5.63
CA VAL A 244 26.05 -12.13 6.56
C VAL A 244 25.08 -12.29 7.73
N ASN A 245 25.41 -13.15 8.70
CA ASN A 245 24.52 -13.45 9.83
C ASN A 245 24.40 -12.30 10.85
N ASN A 246 25.40 -11.43 10.96
CA ASN A 246 25.37 -10.29 11.87
C ASN A 246 24.77 -9.02 11.22
N SER A 247 23.88 -9.17 10.25
CA SER A 247 23.12 -8.07 9.65
C SER A 247 21.79 -7.81 10.38
N VAL A 248 21.13 -6.70 10.05
CA VAL A 248 19.79 -6.37 10.57
C VAL A 248 18.78 -7.47 10.23
N GLN A 249 18.69 -7.87 8.96
CA GLN A 249 17.80 -8.96 8.54
C GLN A 249 18.19 -10.30 9.21
N GLY A 250 19.48 -10.58 9.37
CA GLY A 250 19.96 -11.80 10.04
C GLY A 250 19.54 -11.88 11.51
N LYS A 251 19.61 -10.75 12.24
CA LYS A 251 19.09 -10.65 13.61
C LYS A 251 17.60 -10.94 13.69
N ILE A 252 16.80 -10.41 12.76
CA ILE A 252 15.35 -10.66 12.72
C ILE A 252 15.04 -12.13 12.41
N ILE A 253 15.77 -12.75 11.47
CA ILE A 253 15.64 -14.18 11.17
C ILE A 253 15.89 -15.02 12.44
N ASN A 254 17.01 -14.77 13.14
CA ASN A 254 17.35 -15.52 14.36
C ASN A 254 16.31 -15.29 15.47
N TYR A 255 15.90 -14.04 15.68
CA TYR A 255 14.86 -13.69 16.65
C TYR A 255 13.56 -14.45 16.39
N LEU A 256 13.12 -14.53 15.12
CA LEU A 256 11.94 -15.27 14.73
C LEU A 256 12.08 -16.77 14.99
N ILE A 257 13.22 -17.36 14.61
CA ILE A 257 13.48 -18.78 14.83
C ILE A 257 13.44 -19.13 16.32
N GLU A 258 13.98 -18.26 17.18
CA GLU A 258 14.10 -18.52 18.63
C GLU A 258 12.82 -18.25 19.42
N ASN A 259 12.04 -17.22 19.04
CA ASN A 259 10.94 -16.72 19.89
C ASN A 259 9.55 -17.03 19.34
N ASN A 260 9.37 -17.09 18.03
CA ASN A 260 8.07 -17.35 17.41
C ASN A 260 8.24 -17.85 15.97
N THR A 261 8.67 -19.12 15.83
CA THR A 261 9.03 -19.67 14.52
C THR A 261 7.81 -19.75 13.59
N PRO A 262 7.84 -19.11 12.40
CA PRO A 262 6.78 -19.26 11.42
C PRO A 262 6.82 -20.63 10.72
N ASN A 263 5.70 -21.06 10.16
CA ASN A 263 5.64 -22.26 9.30
C ASN A 263 6.44 -22.07 8.01
N VAL A 264 6.42 -20.85 7.45
CA VAL A 264 7.22 -20.45 6.28
C VAL A 264 7.87 -19.10 6.56
N LEU A 265 9.17 -19.00 6.29
CA LEU A 265 9.92 -17.74 6.32
C LEU A 265 10.62 -17.55 4.99
N PHE A 266 10.23 -16.51 4.26
CA PHE A 266 10.69 -16.22 2.92
C PHE A 266 11.52 -14.93 2.90
N TYR A 267 12.71 -15.01 2.34
CA TYR A 267 13.66 -13.92 2.17
C TYR A 267 13.44 -13.25 0.81
N ASP A 268 12.66 -12.17 0.81
CA ASP A 268 12.21 -11.50 -0.40
C ASP A 268 13.07 -10.29 -0.81
N ASP A 269 14.15 -10.02 -0.06
CA ASP A 269 15.13 -8.94 -0.31
C ASP A 269 15.53 -8.79 -1.79
N GLY A 270 15.46 -7.55 -2.24
CA GLY A 270 15.98 -7.06 -3.52
C GLY A 270 14.96 -6.22 -4.29
N SER A 271 15.34 -5.77 -5.48
CA SER A 271 14.48 -4.93 -6.30
C SER A 271 13.09 -5.55 -6.52
N ASN A 272 12.04 -4.74 -6.33
CA ASN A 272 10.64 -5.15 -6.40
C ASN A 272 10.26 -6.32 -5.47
N GLU A 273 10.77 -6.30 -4.26
CA GLU A 273 10.24 -7.15 -3.17
C GLU A 273 8.82 -6.73 -2.75
N LEU A 274 8.13 -7.64 -2.09
CA LEU A 274 6.94 -7.37 -1.28
C LEU A 274 7.32 -6.92 0.13
N ALA A 275 8.42 -7.43 0.67
CA ALA A 275 9.10 -6.98 1.90
C ALA A 275 10.51 -7.59 1.94
N ASP A 276 11.35 -7.25 2.91
CA ASP A 276 12.65 -7.92 3.05
C ASP A 276 12.50 -9.38 3.50
N LEU A 277 11.61 -9.60 4.48
CA LEU A 277 11.26 -10.92 5.02
C LEU A 277 9.75 -11.07 5.13
N ILE A 278 9.24 -12.27 4.86
CA ILE A 278 7.82 -12.58 4.94
C ILE A 278 7.64 -13.87 5.74
N GLY A 279 6.98 -13.77 6.89
CA GLY A 279 6.64 -14.90 7.75
C GLY A 279 5.17 -15.29 7.61
N PHE A 280 4.89 -16.60 7.63
CA PHE A 280 3.54 -17.14 7.66
C PHE A 280 3.36 -18.08 8.85
N TRP A 281 2.40 -17.77 9.72
CA TRP A 281 1.93 -18.65 10.80
C TRP A 281 0.55 -19.17 10.40
N ILE A 282 0.39 -20.49 10.41
CA ILE A 282 -0.81 -21.17 9.93
C ILE A 282 -1.39 -21.96 11.09
N ASP A 283 -2.59 -21.61 11.48
CA ASP A 283 -3.41 -22.36 12.41
C ASP A 283 -4.49 -23.11 11.61
N GLU A 284 -4.30 -24.42 11.48
CA GLU A 284 -5.21 -25.31 10.76
C GLU A 284 -6.55 -25.49 11.50
N GLU A 285 -6.57 -25.39 12.83
CA GLU A 285 -7.76 -25.61 13.64
C GLU A 285 -8.71 -24.42 13.53
N SER A 286 -8.19 -23.20 13.73
CA SER A 286 -8.98 -21.97 13.57
C SER A 286 -9.13 -21.52 12.11
N ARG A 287 -8.42 -22.18 11.17
CA ARG A 287 -8.31 -21.80 9.76
C ARG A 287 -7.87 -20.33 9.60
N LYS A 288 -6.80 -19.97 10.31
CA LYS A 288 -6.23 -18.62 10.31
C LYS A 288 -4.81 -18.63 9.77
N ILE A 289 -4.46 -17.60 9.00
CA ILE A 289 -3.10 -17.34 8.55
C ILE A 289 -2.72 -15.95 9.04
N ILE A 290 -1.60 -15.84 9.75
CA ILE A 290 -0.95 -14.55 10.04
C ILE A 290 0.19 -14.41 9.04
N MET A 291 0.09 -13.41 8.16
CA MET A 291 1.14 -13.03 7.23
C MET A 291 1.81 -11.77 7.75
N ARG A 292 3.10 -11.86 8.09
CA ARG A 292 3.88 -10.73 8.62
C ARG A 292 4.97 -10.33 7.64
N LEU A 293 4.98 -9.07 7.24
CA LEU A 293 5.90 -8.48 6.28
C LEU A 293 6.88 -7.56 7.01
N TYR A 294 8.17 -7.83 6.91
CA TYR A 294 9.21 -7.05 7.58
C TYR A 294 9.93 -6.17 6.55
N HIS A 295 9.91 -4.86 6.76
CA HIS A 295 10.78 -3.92 6.06
C HIS A 295 11.95 -3.55 6.97
N CYS A 296 13.16 -3.93 6.58
CA CYS A 296 14.37 -3.73 7.35
C CYS A 296 15.18 -2.59 6.75
N LYS A 297 15.63 -1.67 7.60
CA LYS A 297 16.53 -0.61 7.17
C LYS A 297 17.80 -0.59 8.00
N TYR A 298 18.97 -0.54 7.35
CA TYR A 298 20.22 -0.30 8.06
C TYR A 298 20.22 1.07 8.74
N ALA A 299 21.07 1.21 9.75
CA ALA A 299 21.38 2.49 10.37
C ALA A 299 22.56 3.15 9.65
N ILE A 300 22.56 4.48 9.56
CA ILE A 300 23.74 5.25 9.16
C ILE A 300 24.21 6.03 10.39
N GLY A 301 25.27 5.55 11.03
CA GLY A 301 25.77 6.13 12.29
C GLY A 301 24.86 5.81 13.48
N ALA A 302 25.01 6.60 14.56
CA ALA A 302 24.36 6.32 15.85
C ALA A 302 22.91 6.85 15.96
N LYS A 303 22.42 7.60 14.97
CA LYS A 303 21.05 8.17 14.98
C LYS A 303 20.37 7.87 13.66
N SER A 304 19.13 7.40 13.71
CA SER A 304 18.34 7.17 12.50
C SER A 304 18.18 8.46 11.69
N SER A 305 18.40 8.37 10.38
CA SER A 305 18.19 9.50 9.49
C SER A 305 16.71 9.59 9.11
N ILE A 306 16.20 10.82 8.92
CA ILE A 306 14.85 11.03 8.37
C ILE A 306 14.68 10.35 7.01
N GLY A 307 15.78 10.16 6.27
CA GLY A 307 15.81 9.43 5.01
C GLY A 307 15.47 7.95 5.17
N ALA A 308 16.04 7.27 6.17
CA ALA A 308 15.75 5.86 6.46
C ALA A 308 14.27 5.64 6.78
N ILE A 309 13.66 6.56 7.53
CA ILE A 309 12.23 6.51 7.85
C ILE A 309 11.40 6.73 6.59
N ASN A 310 11.72 7.75 5.78
CA ASN A 310 11.03 7.99 4.53
C ASN A 310 11.10 6.77 3.60
N GLU A 311 12.23 6.08 3.52
CA GLU A 311 12.35 4.84 2.74
C GLU A 311 11.43 3.72 3.26
N LEU A 312 11.36 3.51 4.58
CA LEU A 312 10.44 2.54 5.18
C LEU A 312 8.97 2.89 4.86
N VAL A 313 8.61 4.17 4.89
CA VAL A 313 7.28 4.65 4.47
C VAL A 313 7.01 4.29 3.01
N GLN A 314 7.96 4.56 2.11
CA GLN A 314 7.82 4.27 0.68
C GLN A 314 7.66 2.76 0.42
N GLN A 315 8.49 1.92 1.05
CA GLN A 315 8.40 0.47 0.95
C GLN A 315 7.03 -0.01 1.44
N THR A 316 6.55 0.51 2.58
CA THR A 316 5.24 0.15 3.13
C THR A 316 4.09 0.52 2.19
N LEU A 317 4.10 1.73 1.61
CA LEU A 317 3.07 2.17 0.66
C LEU A 317 3.10 1.33 -0.63
N SER A 318 4.30 0.95 -1.11
CA SER A 318 4.45 0.02 -2.23
C SER A 318 3.86 -1.36 -1.91
N THR A 319 4.07 -1.86 -0.69
CA THR A 319 3.49 -3.12 -0.22
C THR A 319 1.97 -3.06 -0.17
N CYS A 320 1.39 -1.94 0.26
CA CYS A 320 -0.07 -1.75 0.22
C CYS A 320 -0.63 -1.91 -1.20
N ASP A 321 0.02 -1.29 -2.16
CA ASP A 321 -0.38 -1.37 -3.56
C ASP A 321 -0.27 -2.81 -4.09
N LYS A 322 0.80 -3.54 -3.75
CA LYS A 322 0.98 -4.95 -4.16
C LYS A 322 -0.03 -5.90 -3.51
N LEU A 323 -0.36 -5.68 -2.23
CA LEU A 323 -1.32 -6.50 -1.47
C LEU A 323 -2.78 -6.22 -1.82
N SER A 324 -3.02 -5.29 -2.73
CA SER A 324 -4.32 -5.07 -3.32
C SER A 324 -4.81 -6.27 -4.17
N ASP A 325 -3.87 -7.10 -4.67
CA ASP A 325 -4.10 -8.47 -5.16
C ASP A 325 -3.11 -9.44 -4.48
N PRO A 326 -3.43 -9.91 -3.27
CA PRO A 326 -2.48 -10.66 -2.45
C PRO A 326 -2.15 -12.02 -3.06
N ILE A 327 -3.10 -12.66 -3.77
CA ILE A 327 -2.84 -13.93 -4.46
C ILE A 327 -1.77 -13.74 -5.54
N LYS A 328 -1.82 -12.62 -6.26
CA LYS A 328 -0.81 -12.29 -7.26
C LYS A 328 0.53 -11.97 -6.61
N ALA A 329 0.54 -11.21 -5.52
CA ALA A 329 1.76 -10.95 -4.74
C ALA A 329 2.42 -12.25 -4.28
N LEU A 330 1.66 -13.21 -3.74
CA LEU A 330 2.19 -14.51 -3.32
C LEU A 330 2.69 -15.36 -4.48
N ARG A 331 2.02 -15.31 -5.65
CA ARG A 331 2.53 -15.98 -6.87
C ARG A 331 3.84 -15.36 -7.36
N HIS A 332 4.03 -14.05 -7.16
CA HIS A 332 5.28 -13.37 -7.52
C HIS A 332 6.46 -13.91 -6.69
N LEU A 333 6.26 -14.24 -5.41
CA LEU A 333 7.30 -14.87 -4.59
C LEU A 333 7.81 -16.19 -5.22
N LYS A 334 6.92 -16.98 -5.85
CA LYS A 334 7.33 -18.20 -6.58
C LYS A 334 8.25 -17.89 -7.76
N VAL A 335 7.94 -16.83 -8.51
CA VAL A 335 8.76 -16.38 -9.64
C VAL A 335 10.14 -15.94 -9.14
N ARG A 336 10.17 -15.17 -8.07
CA ARG A 336 11.40 -14.68 -7.43
C ARG A 336 12.28 -15.82 -6.92
N GLU A 337 11.69 -16.84 -6.29
CA GLU A 337 12.42 -18.05 -5.89
C GLU A 337 13.05 -18.76 -7.09
N ASN A 338 12.24 -19.08 -8.11
CA ASN A 338 12.73 -19.79 -9.29
C ASN A 338 13.85 -19.03 -10.00
N ASN A 339 13.73 -17.71 -10.12
CA ASN A 339 14.74 -16.88 -10.77
C ASN A 339 16.03 -16.81 -9.94
N THR A 340 15.92 -16.72 -8.63
CA THR A 340 17.07 -16.68 -7.71
C THR A 340 17.82 -18.00 -7.74
N PHE A 341 17.10 -19.11 -7.63
CA PHE A 341 17.67 -20.44 -7.69
C PHE A 341 18.40 -20.69 -9.02
N LYS A 342 17.79 -20.31 -10.15
CA LYS A 342 18.43 -20.39 -11.48
C LYS A 342 19.70 -19.55 -11.59
N LYS A 343 19.72 -18.34 -11.00
CA LYS A 343 20.80 -17.37 -11.18
C LYS A 343 22.00 -17.62 -10.29
N ILE A 344 21.77 -17.99 -9.02
CA ILE A 344 22.83 -18.08 -8.01
C ILE A 344 22.80 -19.39 -7.19
N ASN A 345 21.91 -20.33 -7.52
CA ASN A 345 21.77 -21.61 -6.83
C ASN A 345 21.57 -21.48 -5.30
N LYS A 346 20.87 -20.43 -4.87
CA LYS A 346 20.43 -20.20 -3.49
C LYS A 346 18.91 -20.11 -3.43
N SER A 347 18.32 -20.57 -2.33
CA SER A 347 16.88 -20.46 -2.07
C SER A 347 16.56 -19.22 -1.24
N ARG A 348 15.42 -18.60 -1.53
CA ARG A 348 14.78 -17.57 -0.70
C ARG A 348 14.01 -18.15 0.47
N PHE A 349 13.72 -19.45 0.49
CA PHE A 349 13.13 -20.08 1.66
C PHE A 349 14.17 -20.20 2.78
N VAL A 350 13.99 -19.43 3.84
CA VAL A 350 14.72 -19.62 5.11
C VAL A 350 14.09 -20.78 5.87
N LEU A 351 12.75 -20.84 5.88
CA LEU A 351 11.95 -21.95 6.40
C LEU A 351 10.82 -22.29 5.42
N GLY A 352 10.51 -23.58 5.28
CA GLY A 352 9.49 -24.09 4.36
C GLY A 352 9.99 -24.29 2.93
N THR A 353 9.05 -24.53 2.02
CA THR A 353 9.32 -24.89 0.63
C THR A 353 8.33 -24.27 -0.35
N MET A 354 8.61 -24.41 -1.65
CA MET A 354 7.67 -24.02 -2.71
C MET A 354 6.29 -24.69 -2.56
N ALA A 355 6.24 -25.94 -2.09
CA ALA A 355 4.99 -26.66 -1.88
C ALA A 355 4.16 -26.04 -0.74
N ASP A 356 4.82 -25.55 0.31
CA ASP A 356 4.17 -24.87 1.43
C ASP A 356 3.59 -23.52 0.98
N LEU A 357 4.34 -22.75 0.18
CA LEU A 357 3.83 -21.52 -0.42
C LEU A 357 2.62 -21.78 -1.34
N ASP A 358 2.65 -22.86 -2.13
CA ASP A 358 1.50 -23.28 -2.93
C ASP A 358 0.28 -23.68 -2.07
N ALA A 359 0.51 -24.29 -0.91
CA ALA A 359 -0.55 -24.58 0.05
C ALA A 359 -1.13 -23.29 0.66
N ILE A 360 -0.29 -22.33 1.03
CA ILE A 360 -0.71 -21.01 1.53
C ILE A 360 -1.58 -20.29 0.49
N ILE A 361 -1.16 -20.24 -0.79
CA ILE A 361 -1.93 -19.60 -1.87
C ILE A 361 -3.32 -20.24 -2.02
N LYS A 362 -3.43 -21.56 -1.88
CA LYS A 362 -4.72 -22.26 -1.92
C LYS A 362 -5.59 -21.93 -0.70
N LYS A 363 -4.99 -21.93 0.49
CA LYS A 363 -5.67 -21.64 1.77
C LYS A 363 -6.12 -20.19 1.90
N TYR A 364 -5.41 -19.23 1.30
CA TYR A 364 -5.69 -17.80 1.38
C TYR A 364 -7.14 -17.42 1.05
N ARG A 365 -7.83 -18.19 0.19
CA ARG A 365 -9.25 -17.96 -0.15
C ARG A 365 -10.26 -18.55 0.83
N MET A 366 -9.82 -19.49 1.66
CA MET A 366 -10.67 -20.27 2.56
C MET A 366 -10.42 -19.95 4.04
N TYR A 367 -9.27 -19.38 4.35
CA TYR A 367 -8.79 -19.07 5.69
C TYR A 367 -8.98 -17.59 5.97
N GLU A 368 -9.16 -17.24 7.24
CA GLU A 368 -9.03 -15.86 7.67
C GLU A 368 -7.56 -15.46 7.59
N VAL A 369 -7.24 -14.41 6.84
CA VAL A 369 -5.87 -13.91 6.70
C VAL A 369 -5.74 -12.58 7.42
N GLU A 370 -4.90 -12.57 8.44
CA GLU A 370 -4.46 -11.35 9.13
C GLU A 370 -3.11 -10.93 8.56
N THR A 371 -2.99 -9.65 8.20
CA THR A 371 -1.76 -9.08 7.67
C THR A 371 -1.16 -8.15 8.71
N GLU A 372 0.14 -8.28 8.93
CA GLU A 372 0.91 -7.42 9.83
C GLU A 372 2.12 -6.88 9.07
N ILE A 373 2.41 -5.60 9.19
CA ILE A 373 3.64 -5.01 8.65
C ILE A 373 4.52 -4.61 9.81
N VAL A 374 5.82 -4.89 9.72
CA VAL A 374 6.80 -4.59 10.75
C VAL A 374 7.92 -3.75 10.15
N LEU A 375 8.13 -2.57 10.71
CA LEU A 375 9.23 -1.69 10.32
C LEU A 375 10.39 -1.87 11.29
N VAL A 376 11.52 -2.32 10.78
CA VAL A 376 12.71 -2.63 11.57
C VAL A 376 13.76 -1.55 11.31
N GLN A 377 14.12 -0.82 12.36
CA GLN A 377 15.18 0.18 12.30
C GLN A 377 15.98 0.23 13.61
N PRO A 378 17.18 -0.38 13.66
CA PRO A 378 17.99 -0.55 14.86
C PRO A 378 18.59 0.73 15.47
N SER A 379 18.43 1.89 14.82
CA SER A 379 18.92 3.17 15.34
C SER A 379 17.82 4.13 15.81
N LEU A 380 16.56 3.71 15.74
CA LEU A 380 15.46 4.43 16.39
C LEU A 380 15.39 4.03 17.86
N ASP A 381 15.06 4.98 18.72
CA ASP A 381 14.81 4.82 20.14
C ASP A 381 13.46 5.47 20.42
N TYR A 382 12.54 4.75 21.08
CA TYR A 382 11.19 5.24 21.33
C TYR A 382 11.20 6.53 22.17
N SER A 383 12.08 6.59 23.16
CA SER A 383 12.20 7.72 24.08
C SER A 383 12.80 8.97 23.44
N GLU A 384 13.54 8.81 22.33
CA GLU A 384 14.18 9.89 21.59
C GLU A 384 13.46 10.24 20.27
N LEU A 385 12.26 9.69 20.02
CA LEU A 385 11.50 10.01 18.81
C LEU A 385 11.14 11.50 18.78
N THR A 386 11.60 12.20 17.74
CA THR A 386 11.15 13.56 17.47
C THR A 386 9.63 13.57 17.21
N SER A 387 8.96 14.68 17.56
CA SER A 387 7.52 14.84 17.30
C SER A 387 7.15 14.57 15.83
N ARG A 388 8.02 14.98 14.90
CA ARG A 388 7.86 14.72 13.47
C ARG A 388 7.85 13.23 13.15
N VAL A 389 8.85 12.49 13.61
CA VAL A 389 8.96 11.04 13.34
C VAL A 389 7.79 10.30 13.96
N ASN A 390 7.44 10.64 15.20
CA ASN A 390 6.29 10.06 15.88
C ASN A 390 4.99 10.28 15.08
N SER A 391 4.79 11.51 14.58
CA SER A 391 3.65 11.87 13.72
C SER A 391 3.60 11.08 12.43
N VAL A 392 4.73 10.99 11.74
CA VAL A 392 4.90 10.23 10.49
C VAL A 392 4.52 8.76 10.69
N LEU A 393 5.08 8.11 11.71
CA LEU A 393 4.85 6.69 11.96
C LEU A 393 3.41 6.40 12.40
N GLY A 394 2.83 7.26 13.25
CA GLY A 394 1.42 7.15 13.63
C GLY A 394 0.46 7.33 12.45
N GLN A 395 0.76 8.27 11.54
CA GLN A 395 -0.04 8.48 10.33
C GLN A 395 0.05 7.29 9.38
N LEU A 396 1.25 6.73 9.18
CA LEU A 396 1.44 5.51 8.42
C LEU A 396 0.57 4.38 9.01
N ALA A 397 0.65 4.11 10.31
CA ALA A 397 -0.16 3.09 10.97
C ALA A 397 -1.67 3.27 10.70
N CYS A 398 -2.17 4.51 10.78
CA CYS A 398 -3.56 4.82 10.46
C CYS A 398 -3.91 4.50 8.99
N ILE A 399 -3.02 4.80 8.05
CA ILE A 399 -3.22 4.52 6.61
C ILE A 399 -3.23 3.01 6.38
N ILE A 400 -2.26 2.27 6.94
CA ILE A 400 -2.18 0.81 6.82
C ILE A 400 -3.45 0.15 7.36
N LYS A 401 -3.94 0.60 8.53
CA LYS A 401 -5.16 0.09 9.12
C LYS A 401 -6.40 0.36 8.26
N LYS A 402 -6.46 1.52 7.61
CA LYS A 402 -7.60 1.91 6.76
C LYS A 402 -7.57 1.25 5.38
N THR A 403 -6.39 1.06 4.79
CA THR A 403 -6.22 0.56 3.42
C THR A 403 -6.12 -0.96 3.36
N LEU A 404 -5.34 -1.57 4.26
CA LEU A 404 -5.09 -3.02 4.26
C LEU A 404 -5.80 -3.78 5.38
N HIS A 405 -6.38 -3.07 6.37
CA HIS A 405 -6.81 -3.66 7.65
C HIS A 405 -5.69 -4.40 8.39
N ALA A 406 -4.45 -4.07 8.06
CA ALA A 406 -3.27 -4.61 8.71
C ALA A 406 -2.89 -3.77 9.93
N ASP A 407 -2.22 -4.41 10.87
CA ASP A 407 -1.54 -3.71 11.96
C ASP A 407 -0.10 -3.39 11.54
N LEU A 408 0.38 -2.24 12.02
CA LEU A 408 1.75 -1.79 11.82
C LEU A 408 2.49 -1.87 13.15
N TYR A 409 3.61 -2.58 13.16
CA TYR A 409 4.49 -2.75 14.30
C TYR A 409 5.89 -2.22 14.00
N PHE A 410 6.65 -1.98 15.04
CA PHE A 410 7.98 -1.42 14.96
C PHE A 410 8.94 -2.26 15.78
N ILE A 411 10.11 -2.52 15.20
CA ILE A 411 11.24 -3.11 15.91
C ILE A 411 12.37 -2.11 15.89
N ILE A 412 12.77 -1.66 17.08
CA ILE A 412 13.73 -0.58 17.27
C ILE A 412 14.80 -0.97 18.29
N ARG A 413 15.67 -0.04 18.68
CA ARG A 413 16.68 -0.25 19.73
C ARG A 413 16.08 -0.28 21.12
#